data_AF-W2SVB1-F1
#
_entry.id   AF-W2SVB1-F1
#
_cell.length_a   1.000
_cell.length_b   1.000
_cell.length_c   1.000
_cell.angle_alpha   90.00
_cell.angle_beta   90.00
_cell.angle_gamma   90.00
#
_symmetry.space_group_name_H-M   'P 1'
#
loop_
_entity.id
_entity.type
_entity.pdbx_description
1 polymer ?
#
loop_
_entity_poly.entity_id
_entity_poly.type
_entity_poly.pdbx_seq_one_letter_code
_entity_poly.pdbx_strand_id
1 'polypeptide(L)'
;MFPKGGGQPHWGSVYFDQHVQNGRIMNLTQQSMLQERIRLLQYVGTPESNNFKFVWVIAKNLDVSTAISIREQGNLCSPRLAPAVFQDEGYEFLGEADIDNRTMQYVFQGHVHVVDKSQFLAKVFVLTKQRCSCSCAGANVQS
;
A
#
# COMPACT_ATOMS: atom_id res chain seq x y z
N MET A 1 -12.49 -10.46 -11.69
CA MET A 1 -12.51 -9.94 -13.08
C MET A 1 -12.55 -8.42 -12.99
N PHE A 2 -11.52 -7.71 -13.44
CA PHE A 2 -11.53 -6.24 -13.45
C PHE A 2 -12.32 -5.77 -14.69
N PRO A 3 -13.16 -4.73 -14.61
CA PRO A 3 -13.90 -4.25 -15.76
C PRO A 3 -12.92 -3.72 -16.82
N LYS A 4 -13.09 -4.19 -18.07
CA LYS A 4 -12.38 -3.65 -19.24
C LYS A 4 -12.85 -2.21 -19.46
N GLY A 5 -11.97 -1.24 -19.22
CA GLY A 5 -12.25 0.20 -19.34
C GLY A 5 -11.73 1.05 -18.17
N GLY A 6 -11.32 0.44 -17.06
CA GLY A 6 -10.72 1.15 -15.92
C GLY A 6 -9.24 1.49 -16.19
N GLY A 7 -8.83 2.71 -15.86
CA GLY A 7 -7.43 3.13 -15.89
C GLY A 7 -6.53 2.30 -14.97
N GLN A 8 -5.22 2.59 -14.99
CA GLN A 8 -4.23 1.88 -14.18
C GLN A 8 -4.62 1.95 -12.69
N PRO A 9 -4.55 0.84 -11.94
CA PRO A 9 -4.88 0.86 -10.52
C PRO A 9 -3.79 1.60 -9.73
N HIS A 10 -4.22 2.42 -8.77
CA HIS A 10 -3.34 3.21 -7.92
C HIS A 10 -3.61 2.96 -6.44
N TRP A 11 -2.56 3.07 -5.62
CA TRP A 11 -2.67 3.19 -4.18
C TRP A 11 -2.89 4.65 -3.77
N GLY A 12 -3.60 4.83 -2.66
CA GLY A 12 -3.88 6.13 -2.10
C GLY A 12 -4.35 6.01 -0.65
N SER A 13 -4.57 7.16 -0.02
CA SER A 13 -5.12 7.22 1.33
C SER A 13 -6.63 7.46 1.29
N VAL A 14 -7.32 6.91 2.29
CA VAL A 14 -8.69 7.30 2.63
C VAL A 14 -8.66 7.74 4.08
N TYR A 15 -9.07 8.97 4.31
CA TYR A 15 -9.39 9.48 5.65
C TYR A 15 -10.91 9.44 5.80
N PHE A 16 -11.42 9.34 7.02
CA PHE A 16 -12.82 9.71 7.25
C PHE A 16 -13.01 11.11 6.64
N ASP A 17 -13.93 11.22 5.67
CA ASP A 17 -14.27 12.37 4.81
C ASP A 17 -13.46 12.66 3.51
N GLN A 18 -12.32 12.01 3.18
CA GLN A 18 -11.54 12.32 1.95
C GLN A 18 -10.77 11.13 1.33
N HIS A 19 -10.62 11.09 -0.01
CA HIS A 19 -9.85 10.08 -0.77
C HIS A 19 -8.82 10.71 -1.72
N VAL A 20 -7.81 9.96 -2.15
CA VAL A 20 -6.77 10.38 -3.10
C VAL A 20 -6.63 9.36 -4.24
N GLN A 21 -6.77 9.82 -5.49
CA GLN A 21 -6.57 8.99 -6.70
C GLN A 21 -5.98 9.85 -7.84
N ASN A 22 -5.08 9.26 -8.63
CA ASN A 22 -4.38 9.89 -9.77
C ASN A 22 -3.70 11.23 -9.42
N GLY A 23 -3.13 11.36 -8.22
CA GLY A 23 -2.48 12.59 -7.79
C GLY A 23 -3.45 13.75 -7.51
N ARG A 24 -4.75 13.50 -7.34
CA ARG A 24 -5.71 14.50 -6.89
C ARG A 24 -6.34 14.08 -5.58
N ILE A 25 -6.49 15.03 -4.64
CA ILE A 25 -7.42 14.86 -3.52
C ILE A 25 -8.82 14.88 -4.12
N MET A 26 -9.53 13.77 -4.00
CA MET A 26 -10.88 13.62 -4.48
C MET A 26 -11.81 13.46 -3.29
N ASN A 27 -12.75 14.40 -3.18
CA ASN A 27 -13.80 14.27 -2.20
C ASN A 27 -14.75 13.15 -2.66
N LEU A 28 -14.92 12.10 -1.86
CA LEU A 28 -15.82 10.98 -2.17
C LEU A 28 -17.29 11.42 -2.27
N THR A 29 -17.64 12.60 -1.74
CA THR A 29 -18.99 13.18 -1.86
C THR A 29 -19.18 14.02 -3.12
N GLN A 30 -18.14 14.25 -3.94
CA GLN A 30 -18.32 14.95 -5.22
C GLN A 30 -19.12 14.08 -6.20
N GLN A 31 -20.05 14.71 -6.92
CA GLN A 31 -21.01 14.02 -7.77
C GLN A 31 -20.37 13.18 -8.88
N SER A 32 -19.19 13.60 -9.37
CA SER A 32 -18.39 12.86 -10.36
C SER A 32 -17.72 11.59 -9.81
N MET A 33 -17.60 11.47 -8.48
CA MET A 33 -16.95 10.34 -7.80
C MET A 33 -17.96 9.31 -7.26
N LEU A 34 -19.26 9.60 -7.29
CA LEU A 34 -20.30 8.70 -6.78
C LEU A 34 -20.39 7.37 -7.53
N GLN A 35 -19.90 7.32 -8.77
CA GLN A 35 -19.86 6.10 -9.59
C GLN A 35 -18.51 5.38 -9.53
N GLU A 36 -17.49 6.03 -8.96
CA GLU A 36 -16.16 5.46 -8.83
C GLU A 36 -16.11 4.48 -7.66
N ARG A 37 -15.53 3.30 -7.91
CA ARG A 37 -15.42 2.25 -6.90
C ARG A 37 -14.00 2.19 -6.36
N ILE A 38 -13.83 2.62 -5.12
CA ILE A 38 -12.59 2.42 -4.38
C ILE A 38 -12.56 1.02 -3.73
N ARG A 39 -11.36 0.49 -3.50
CA ARG A 39 -11.16 -0.76 -2.73
C ARG A 39 -10.33 -0.44 -1.50
N LEU A 40 -10.79 -0.91 -0.35
CA LEU A 40 -10.05 -0.79 0.91
C LEU A 40 -9.31 -2.09 1.18
N LEU A 41 -8.03 -1.98 1.52
CA LEU A 41 -7.26 -3.11 2.00
C LEU A 41 -7.72 -3.44 3.42
N GLN A 42 -8.20 -4.66 3.63
CA GLN A 42 -8.69 -5.12 4.93
C GLN A 42 -7.88 -6.34 5.38
N TYR A 43 -7.50 -6.35 6.66
CA TYR A 43 -6.93 -7.51 7.33
C TYR A 43 -8.00 -8.11 8.25
N VAL A 44 -8.60 -9.22 7.82
CA VAL A 44 -9.67 -9.91 8.56
C VAL A 44 -9.09 -11.14 9.24
N GLY A 45 -9.36 -11.33 10.54
CA GLY A 45 -8.82 -12.43 11.34
C GLY A 45 -7.56 -12.04 12.13
N THR A 46 -6.75 -13.03 12.50
CA THR A 46 -5.53 -12.84 13.29
C THR A 46 -4.29 -13.37 12.55
N PRO A 47 -3.08 -12.99 12.96
CA PRO A 47 -1.84 -13.56 12.43
C PRO A 47 -1.80 -15.08 12.46
N GLU A 48 -2.37 -15.68 13.50
CA GLU A 48 -2.46 -17.13 13.70
C GLU A 48 -3.44 -17.77 12.71
N SER A 49 -4.63 -17.19 12.54
CA SER A 49 -5.62 -17.73 11.58
C SER A 49 -5.16 -17.57 10.13
N ASN A 50 -4.44 -16.48 9.84
CA ASN A 50 -4.01 -16.13 8.49
C ASN A 50 -2.64 -16.69 8.13
N ASN A 51 -1.83 -17.10 9.11
CA ASN A 51 -0.41 -17.48 8.98
C ASN A 51 0.48 -16.36 8.40
N PHE A 52 0.00 -15.12 8.45
CA PHE A 52 0.75 -13.92 8.04
C PHE A 52 0.19 -12.69 8.74
N LYS A 53 1.01 -11.65 8.83
CA LYS A 53 0.61 -10.31 9.27
C LYS A 53 1.10 -9.25 8.29
N PHE A 54 0.48 -8.08 8.34
CA PHE A 54 0.97 -6.91 7.64
C PHE A 54 2.00 -6.17 8.48
N VAL A 55 3.11 -5.78 7.86
CA VAL A 55 4.21 -5.06 8.51
C VAL A 55 4.72 -3.99 7.58
N TRP A 56 4.87 -2.77 8.11
CA TRP A 56 5.58 -1.69 7.43
C TRP A 56 7.08 -1.93 7.53
N VAL A 57 7.76 -2.03 6.40
CA VAL A 57 9.20 -2.28 6.32
C VAL A 57 9.87 -1.12 5.60
N ILE A 58 10.93 -0.56 6.20
CA ILE A 58 11.73 0.49 5.57
C ILE A 58 12.28 0.00 4.22
N ALA A 59 12.17 0.83 3.19
CA ALA A 59 12.47 0.46 1.81
C ALA A 59 13.90 -0.05 1.62
N LYS A 60 14.87 0.45 2.40
CA LYS A 60 16.24 -0.08 2.44
C LYS A 60 16.33 -1.57 2.78
N ASN A 61 15.41 -2.11 3.57
CA ASN A 61 15.40 -3.50 4.04
C ASN A 61 14.28 -4.33 3.39
N LEU A 62 13.64 -3.80 2.34
CA LEU A 62 12.48 -4.43 1.72
C LEU A 62 12.87 -5.70 0.96
N ASP A 63 12.34 -6.85 1.38
CA ASP A 63 12.20 -8.02 0.50
C ASP A 63 10.98 -7.81 -0.40
N VAL A 64 11.23 -7.50 -1.66
CA VAL A 64 10.18 -7.15 -2.62
C VAL A 64 9.23 -8.32 -2.91
N SER A 65 9.62 -9.56 -2.64
CA SER A 65 8.72 -10.72 -2.77
C SER A 65 7.58 -10.72 -1.75
N THR A 66 7.78 -10.02 -0.63
CA THR A 66 6.80 -9.88 0.45
C THR A 66 5.95 -8.61 0.35
N ALA A 67 6.32 -7.68 -0.55
CA ALA A 67 5.63 -6.42 -0.71
C ALA A 67 4.19 -6.63 -1.22
N ILE A 68 3.24 -5.96 -0.56
CA ILE A 68 1.87 -5.88 -1.08
C ILE A 68 1.91 -4.91 -2.25
N SER A 69 1.87 -5.45 -3.46
CA SER A 69 2.01 -4.65 -4.68
C SER A 69 1.02 -5.06 -5.74
N ILE A 70 0.78 -4.15 -6.66
CA ILE A 70 0.04 -4.36 -7.90
C ILE A 70 0.99 -4.11 -9.07
N ARG A 71 0.73 -4.82 -10.16
CA ARG A 71 1.35 -4.61 -11.48
C ARG A 71 0.25 -4.41 -12.51
N GLU A 72 0.58 -3.72 -13.58
CA GLU A 72 -0.32 -3.61 -14.72
C GLU A 72 -0.52 -4.99 -15.35
N GLN A 73 -1.77 -5.37 -15.57
CA GLN A 73 -2.09 -6.67 -16.16
C GLN A 73 -1.65 -6.72 -17.62
N GLY A 74 -0.86 -7.73 -17.98
CA GLY A 74 -0.37 -7.94 -19.35
C GLY A 74 1.00 -7.32 -19.64
N ASN A 75 1.57 -6.55 -18.71
CA ASN A 75 2.90 -6.00 -18.86
C ASN A 75 3.82 -6.46 -17.71
N LEU A 76 4.60 -7.53 -17.97
CA LEU A 76 5.57 -8.06 -17.01
C LEU A 76 6.68 -7.04 -16.64
N CYS A 77 6.90 -6.04 -17.48
CA CYS A 77 7.86 -4.95 -17.26
C CYS A 77 7.24 -3.73 -16.56
N SER A 78 5.94 -3.76 -16.22
CA SER A 78 5.32 -2.68 -15.45
C SER A 78 5.89 -2.62 -14.03
N PRO A 79 6.07 -1.39 -13.49
CA PRO A 79 6.61 -1.21 -12.16
C PRO A 79 5.69 -1.80 -11.09
N ARG A 80 6.29 -2.25 -9.99
CA ARG A 80 5.58 -2.66 -8.77
C ARG A 80 5.14 -1.45 -7.98
N LEU A 81 3.83 -1.19 -8.01
CA LEU A 81 3.21 -0.14 -7.21
C LEU A 81 2.74 -0.72 -5.88
N ALA A 82 3.12 -0.11 -4.77
CA ALA A 82 2.78 -0.56 -3.42
C ALA A 82 2.30 0.60 -2.54
N PRO A 83 1.45 0.35 -1.53
CA PRO A 83 1.14 1.36 -0.55
C PRO A 83 2.37 1.60 0.32
N ALA A 84 2.68 2.88 0.54
CA ALA A 84 3.89 3.28 1.23
C ALA A 84 3.63 4.50 2.13
N VAL A 85 4.41 4.61 3.20
CA VAL A 85 4.42 5.75 4.13
C VAL A 85 5.77 6.44 4.03
N PHE A 86 5.76 7.74 3.73
CA PHE A 86 6.92 8.60 3.84
C PHE A 86 6.93 9.26 5.21
N GLN A 87 8.03 9.11 5.96
CA GLN A 87 8.19 9.70 7.28
C GLN A 87 9.22 10.82 7.23
N ASP A 88 8.80 12.04 7.56
CA ASP A 88 9.67 13.22 7.56
C ASP A 88 9.35 14.16 8.72
N GLU A 89 10.38 14.52 9.48
CA GLU A 89 10.30 15.48 10.60
C GLU A 89 9.12 15.28 11.56
N GLY A 90 8.77 14.03 11.86
CA GLY A 90 7.67 13.68 12.78
C GLY A 90 6.28 13.60 12.13
N TYR A 91 6.18 13.81 10.81
CA TYR A 91 4.98 13.60 10.02
C TYR A 91 5.06 12.30 9.22
N GLU A 92 3.89 11.74 8.92
CA GLU A 92 3.74 10.52 8.12
C GLU A 92 2.73 10.76 7.00
N PHE A 93 3.13 10.42 5.77
CA PHE A 93 2.32 10.62 4.58
C PHE A 93 2.11 9.30 3.86
N LEU A 94 0.86 8.83 3.81
CA LEU A 94 0.50 7.63 3.08
C LEU A 94 0.34 7.95 1.58
N GLY A 95 0.88 7.08 0.73
CA GLY A 95 0.86 7.23 -0.71
C GLY A 95 1.21 5.95 -1.46
N GLU A 96 1.71 6.12 -2.68
CA GLU A 96 2.07 5.03 -3.58
C GLU A 96 3.58 5.05 -3.87
N ALA A 97 4.24 3.93 -3.62
CA ALA A 97 5.62 3.70 -4.01
C ALA A 97 5.70 2.92 -5.32
N ASP A 98 6.54 3.40 -6.23
CA ASP A 98 7.11 2.59 -7.30
C ASP A 98 8.40 1.96 -6.76
N ILE A 99 8.32 0.68 -6.40
CA ILE A 99 9.42 -0.05 -5.77
C ILE A 99 10.60 -0.22 -6.75
N ASP A 100 10.29 -0.40 -8.03
CA ASP A 100 11.30 -0.69 -9.06
C ASP A 100 12.08 0.58 -9.43
N ASN A 101 11.40 1.72 -9.49
CA ASN A 101 12.03 3.02 -9.76
C ASN A 101 12.51 3.75 -8.50
N ARG A 102 12.17 3.24 -7.31
CA ARG A 102 12.52 3.80 -5.99
C ARG A 102 12.05 5.24 -5.83
N THR A 103 10.78 5.46 -6.15
CA THR A 103 10.10 6.73 -5.97
C THR A 103 8.81 6.50 -5.22
N MET A 104 8.33 7.54 -4.54
CA MET A 104 7.02 7.51 -3.90
C MET A 104 6.28 8.81 -4.20
N GLN A 105 4.99 8.71 -4.47
CA GLN A 105 4.10 9.85 -4.57
C GLN A 105 3.11 9.85 -3.40
N TYR A 106 2.88 11.00 -2.81
CA TYR A 106 1.84 11.20 -1.79
C TYR A 106 1.15 12.53 -2.04
N VAL A 107 -0.03 12.71 -1.44
CA VAL A 107 -0.80 13.94 -1.61
C VAL A 107 -0.95 14.63 -0.28
N PHE A 108 -0.57 15.91 -0.25
CA PHE A 108 -0.64 16.74 0.94
C PHE A 108 -1.02 18.16 0.53
N GLN A 109 -1.97 18.77 1.25
CA GLN A 109 -2.50 20.12 0.98
C GLN A 109 -2.90 20.35 -0.50
N GLY A 110 -3.54 19.36 -1.12
CA GLY A 110 -4.03 19.45 -2.50
C GLY A 110 -2.98 19.23 -3.60
N HIS A 111 -1.73 18.96 -3.23
CA HIS A 111 -0.63 18.81 -4.18
C HIS A 111 -0.02 17.41 -4.12
N VAL A 112 0.46 16.92 -5.28
CA VAL A 112 1.27 15.71 -5.36
C VAL A 112 2.71 16.06 -5.01
N HIS A 113 3.26 15.34 -4.06
CA HIS A 113 4.66 15.41 -3.69
C HIS A 113 5.34 14.11 -4.11
N VAL A 114 6.58 14.22 -4.57
CA VAL A 114 7.38 13.08 -5.02
C VAL A 114 8.62 12.96 -4.14
N VAL A 115 8.78 11.79 -3.53
CA VAL A 115 9.98 11.38 -2.81
C VAL A 115 10.92 10.71 -3.79
N ASP A 116 12.12 11.26 -3.93
CA ASP A 116 13.15 10.73 -4.83
C ASP A 116 13.96 9.59 -4.22
N LYS A 117 14.86 9.01 -5.01
CA LYS A 117 15.66 7.83 -4.67
C LYS A 117 16.48 7.98 -3.38
N SER A 118 16.95 9.20 -3.07
CA SER A 118 17.84 9.45 -1.93
C SER A 118 17.07 9.30 -0.62
N GLN A 119 15.85 9.83 -0.59
CA GLN A 119 14.97 9.77 0.56
C GLN A 119 14.17 8.46 0.59
N PHE A 120 13.88 7.86 -0.56
CA PHE A 120 13.09 6.64 -0.67
C PHE A 120 13.63 5.53 0.24
N LEU A 121 14.91 5.18 0.10
CA LEU A 121 15.49 4.09 0.89
C LEU A 121 15.54 4.41 2.40
N ALA A 122 15.70 5.68 2.76
CA ALA A 122 15.95 6.10 4.14
C ALA A 122 14.68 6.40 4.94
N LYS A 123 13.59 6.80 4.27
CA LYS A 123 12.42 7.41 4.90
C LYS A 123 11.08 6.82 4.44
N VAL A 124 11.08 5.93 3.44
CA VAL A 124 9.85 5.29 2.96
C VAL A 124 9.70 3.91 3.58
N PHE A 125 8.52 3.61 4.09
CA PHE A 125 8.11 2.29 4.57
C PHE A 125 7.09 1.70 3.61
N VAL A 126 7.30 0.46 3.17
CA VAL A 126 6.40 -0.25 2.26
C VAL A 126 5.65 -1.33 3.03
N LEU A 127 4.37 -1.50 2.73
CA LEU A 127 3.55 -2.52 3.37
C LEU A 127 3.90 -3.91 2.85
N THR A 128 4.18 -4.84 3.75
CA THR A 128 4.56 -6.22 3.42
C THR A 128 3.64 -7.24 4.07
N LYS A 129 3.58 -8.42 3.46
CA LYS A 129 2.96 -9.63 4.00
C LYS A 129 4.05 -10.54 4.56
N GLN A 130 4.21 -10.56 5.88
CA GLN A 130 5.21 -11.40 6.54
C GLN A 130 4.57 -12.66 7.10
N ARG A 131 5.16 -13.83 6.82
CA ARG A 131 4.76 -15.09 7.44
C ARG A 131 5.01 -15.03 8.94
N CYS A 132 4.10 -15.59 9.71
CA CYS A 132 4.30 -15.71 11.15
C CYS A 132 5.04 -17.03 11.43
N SER A 133 6.07 -16.97 12.26
CA SER A 133 6.67 -18.18 12.85
C SER A 133 5.89 -18.51 14.13
N CYS A 134 4.61 -18.83 13.99
CA CYS A 134 3.81 -19.26 15.12
C CYS A 134 4.21 -20.70 15.44
N SER A 135 5.01 -20.90 16.49
CA SER A 135 5.02 -22.19 17.19
C SER A 135 3.69 -22.30 17.91
N CYS A 136 2.70 -22.95 17.30
CA CYS A 136 1.53 -23.38 18.05
C CYS A 136 2.04 -24.31 19.14
N ALA A 137 1.98 -23.89 20.42
CA ALA A 137 2.05 -24.86 21.50
C ALA A 137 0.92 -25.85 21.21
N GLY A 138 1.31 -27.07 20.83
CA GLY A 138 0.36 -28.12 20.47
C GLY A 138 -0.69 -28.19 21.55
N ALA A 139 -1.96 -28.23 21.15
CA ALA A 139 -3.00 -28.69 22.04
C ALA A 139 -2.57 -30.08 22.52
N ASN A 140 -1.99 -30.13 23.72
CA ASN A 140 -1.74 -31.35 24.44
C ASN A 140 -3.12 -31.83 24.90
N VAL A 141 -3.88 -32.42 23.99
CA VAL A 141 -5.02 -33.25 24.35
C VAL A 141 -4.42 -34.57 24.80
N GLN A 142 -3.98 -34.60 26.05
CA GLN A 142 -3.76 -35.84 26.79
C GLN A 142 -5.06 -36.20 27.51
N SER A 143 -5.39 -37.49 27.34
CA SER A 143 -6.44 -38.32 27.98
C SER A 143 -7.89 -37.96 27.72
#